data_AF-A0A5T5AFV0-F1
#
_entry.id   AF-A0A5T5AFV0-F1
#
_cell.length_a   1.000
_cell.length_b   1.000
_cell.length_c   1.000
_cell.angle_alpha   90.00
_cell.angle_beta   90.00
_cell.angle_gamma   90.00
#
_symmetry.space_group_name_H-M   'P 1'
#
loop_
_entity.id
_entity.type
_entity.pdbx_description
1 polymer ?
#
loop_
_entity_poly.entity_id
_entity_poly.type
_entity_poly.pdbx_seq_one_letter_code
_entity_poly.pdbx_strand_id
1 'polypeptide(L)'
;MEHISSAEIADIMIRADCYLTVTEITTLAKEKYPHLHVSRVSVTNIIRHFVRSSRAICELDDRVYPRKYWLHGLNGYQFKVRGRTPEYGSLLVKNCSRKSAELARQEQRKLVDMANKLWNAAVKKRGVAL
;
A
#
# COMPACT_ATOMS: atom_id res chain seq x y z
N MET A 1 -9.76 13.50 -20.94
CA MET A 1 -8.73 13.82 -19.94
C MET A 1 -8.68 12.65 -18.97
N GLU A 2 -7.51 12.06 -18.74
CA GLU A 2 -7.40 10.88 -17.88
C GLU A 2 -7.39 11.28 -16.41
N HIS A 3 -8.01 10.47 -15.55
CA HIS A 3 -8.08 10.75 -14.12
C HIS A 3 -6.88 10.18 -13.38
N ILE A 4 -6.47 10.86 -12.30
CA ILE A 4 -5.47 10.34 -11.38
C ILE A 4 -5.96 9.08 -10.67
N SER A 5 -5.08 8.09 -10.57
CA SER A 5 -5.37 6.82 -9.92
C SER A 5 -5.13 6.89 -8.40
N SER A 6 -5.72 5.95 -7.66
CA SER A 6 -5.43 5.81 -6.23
C SER A 6 -3.99 5.38 -5.96
N ALA A 7 -3.33 4.69 -6.89
CA ALA A 7 -1.92 4.30 -6.74
C ALA A 7 -0.99 5.51 -6.77
N GLU A 8 -1.23 6.47 -7.66
CA GLU A 8 -0.42 7.70 -7.76
C GLU A 8 -0.61 8.60 -6.54
N ILE A 9 -1.84 8.71 -6.01
CA ILE A 9 -2.08 9.42 -4.76
C ILE A 9 -1.37 8.74 -3.59
N ALA A 10 -1.42 7.41 -3.51
CA ALA A 10 -0.72 6.67 -2.46
C ALA A 10 0.80 6.87 -2.55
N ASP A 11 1.38 6.84 -3.75
CA ASP A 11 2.80 7.11 -3.97
C ASP A 11 3.20 8.51 -3.49
N ILE A 12 2.40 9.54 -3.78
CA ILE A 12 2.64 10.90 -3.29
C ILE A 12 2.62 10.94 -1.75
N MET A 13 1.58 10.37 -1.12
CA MET A 13 1.45 10.42 0.34
C MET A 13 2.57 9.65 1.04
N ILE A 14 2.96 8.48 0.52
CA ILE A 14 4.06 7.67 1.09
C ILE A 14 5.40 8.36 0.89
N ARG A 15 5.66 8.97 -0.27
CA ARG A 15 6.91 9.71 -0.51
C ARG A 15 7.02 10.98 0.32
N ALA A 16 5.90 11.63 0.62
CA ALA A 16 5.89 12.84 1.44
C ALA A 16 6.19 12.56 2.92
N ASP A 17 5.89 11.35 3.38
CA ASP A 17 6.17 10.84 4.73
C ASP A 17 5.80 11.81 5.87
N CYS A 18 4.65 12.47 5.73
CA CYS A 18 4.15 13.41 6.73
C CYS A 18 2.62 13.57 6.66
N TYR A 19 2.08 14.30 7.63
CA TYR A 19 0.67 14.69 7.66
C TYR A 19 0.36 15.75 6.62
N LEU A 20 -0.48 15.40 5.65
CA LEU A 20 -0.93 16.29 4.58
C LEU A 20 -2.44 16.50 4.60
N THR A 21 -2.86 17.71 4.29
CA THR A 21 -4.25 18.05 4.00
C THR A 21 -4.64 17.57 2.61
N VAL A 22 -5.95 17.41 2.37
CA VAL A 22 -6.46 17.09 1.03
C VAL A 22 -6.00 18.11 -0.01
N THR A 23 -5.89 19.38 0.37
CA THR A 23 -5.46 20.47 -0.51
C THR A 23 -4.00 20.29 -0.91
N GLU A 24 -3.10 20.06 0.05
CA GLU A 24 -1.67 19.83 -0.22
C GLU A 24 -1.47 18.60 -1.12
N ILE A 25 -2.15 17.49 -0.84
CA ILE A 25 -2.10 16.29 -1.69
C ILE A 25 -2.59 16.60 -3.11
N THR A 26 -3.64 17.41 -3.24
CA THR A 26 -4.18 17.80 -4.55
C THR A 26 -3.17 18.67 -5.33
N THR A 27 -2.49 19.60 -4.65
CA THR A 27 -1.47 20.46 -5.27
C THR A 27 -0.27 19.64 -5.72
N LEU A 28 0.29 18.80 -4.85
CA LEU A 28 1.41 17.91 -5.18
C LEU A 28 1.07 16.98 -6.34
N ALA A 29 -0.16 16.48 -6.40
CA ALA A 29 -0.63 15.64 -7.50
C ALA A 29 -0.71 16.39 -8.83
N LYS A 30 -1.16 17.65 -8.83
CA LYS A 30 -1.20 18.49 -10.03
C LYS A 30 0.19 18.86 -10.53
N GLU A 31 1.12 19.12 -9.61
CA GLU A 31 2.51 19.42 -9.95
C GLU A 31 3.23 18.20 -10.54
N LYS A 32 3.05 17.02 -9.93
CA LYS A 32 3.69 15.79 -10.39
C LYS A 32 3.07 15.23 -11.67
N TYR A 33 1.76 15.40 -11.86
CA TYR A 33 1.01 14.87 -12.99
C TYR A 33 0.16 15.96 -13.68
N PRO A 34 0.78 16.95 -14.33
CA PRO A 34 0.05 18.08 -14.93
C PRO A 34 -0.87 17.67 -16.10
N HIS A 35 -0.61 16.51 -16.71
CA HIS A 35 -1.41 15.94 -17.79
C HIS A 35 -2.66 15.18 -17.29
N LEU A 36 -2.76 14.92 -15.98
CA LEU A 36 -3.88 14.19 -15.39
C LEU A 36 -4.90 15.15 -14.78
N HIS A 37 -6.17 14.76 -14.86
CA HIS A 37 -7.24 15.45 -14.18
C HIS A 37 -7.26 15.08 -12.70
N VAL A 38 -6.81 16.02 -11.86
CA VAL A 38 -6.81 15.92 -10.40
C VAL A 38 -7.87 16.85 -9.82
N SER A 39 -8.93 16.27 -9.25
CA SER A 39 -9.98 17.02 -8.54
C SER A 39 -9.91 16.78 -7.04
N ARG A 40 -10.19 17.81 -6.24
CA ARG A 40 -10.24 17.72 -4.78
C ARG A 40 -11.24 16.66 -4.31
N VAL A 41 -12.36 16.51 -5.02
CA VAL A 41 -13.39 15.51 -4.74
C VAL A 41 -12.85 14.09 -4.94
N SER A 42 -12.16 13.85 -6.07
CA SER A 42 -11.51 12.56 -6.36
C SER A 42 -10.48 12.20 -5.29
N VAL A 43 -9.61 13.14 -4.92
CA VAL A 43 -8.58 12.95 -3.88
C VAL A 43 -9.23 12.65 -2.52
N THR A 44 -10.26 13.40 -2.14
CA THR A 44 -11.03 13.16 -0.89
C THR A 44 -11.60 11.74 -0.86
N ASN A 45 -12.18 11.27 -1.97
CA ASN A 45 -12.75 9.93 -2.06
C ASN A 45 -11.68 8.83 -1.94
N ILE A 46 -10.52 9.04 -2.57
CA ILE A 46 -9.38 8.12 -2.50
C ILE A 46 -8.87 8.02 -1.06
N ILE A 47 -8.62 9.15 -0.40
CA ILE A 47 -8.15 9.20 1.00
C ILE A 47 -9.17 8.52 1.93
N ARG A 48 -10.47 8.78 1.74
CA ARG A 48 -11.53 8.12 2.52
C ARG A 48 -11.48 6.60 2.39
N HIS A 49 -11.12 6.08 1.21
CA HIS A 49 -10.94 4.64 1.03
C HIS A 49 -9.72 4.10 1.76
N PHE A 50 -8.60 4.84 1.81
CA PHE A 50 -7.42 4.44 2.58
C PHE A 50 -7.70 4.39 4.06
N VAL A 51 -8.30 5.44 4.64
CA VAL A 51 -8.65 5.50 6.07
C VAL A 51 -9.58 4.35 6.48
N ARG A 52 -10.48 3.91 5.60
CA ARG A 52 -11.42 2.82 5.88
C ARG A 52 -10.86 1.42 5.60
N SER A 53 -9.71 1.31 4.95
CA SER A 53 -9.17 0.03 4.52
C SER A 53 -8.25 -0.55 5.60
N SER A 54 -8.49 -1.79 6.00
CA SER A 54 -7.58 -2.53 6.88
C SER A 54 -6.21 -2.85 6.25
N ARG A 55 -6.07 -2.62 4.94
CA ARG A 55 -4.85 -2.87 4.17
C ARG A 55 -4.02 -1.62 3.92
N ALA A 56 -4.51 -0.45 4.35
CA ALA A 56 -3.79 0.80 4.29
C ALA A 56 -3.53 1.28 5.73
N ILE A 57 -2.27 1.55 6.05
CA ILE A 57 -1.89 2.10 7.35
C ILE A 57 -1.97 3.62 7.20
N CYS A 58 -3.16 4.16 7.41
CA CYS A 58 -3.45 5.58 7.25
C CYS A 58 -3.93 6.17 8.57
N GLU A 59 -3.25 7.20 9.03
CA GLU A 59 -3.62 7.98 10.21
C GLU A 59 -4.37 9.25 9.80
N LEU A 60 -5.37 9.58 10.61
CA LEU A 60 -6.15 10.80 10.50
C LEU A 60 -5.89 11.64 11.75
N ASP A 61 -5.46 12.88 11.57
CA ASP A 61 -5.49 13.89 12.61
C ASP A 61 -6.79 14.70 12.48
N ASP A 62 -7.72 14.44 13.40
CA ASP A 62 -9.03 15.08 13.48
C ASP A 62 -9.06 16.29 14.42
N ARG A 63 -7.95 16.59 15.10
CA ARG A 63 -7.83 17.70 16.07
C ARG A 63 -7.64 19.04 15.38
N VAL A 64 -7.23 19.04 14.12
CA VAL A 64 -6.91 20.23 13.33
C VAL A 64 -7.87 20.36 12.14
N TYR A 65 -8.27 21.61 11.84
CA TYR A 65 -9.00 21.92 10.62
C TYR A 65 -8.13 22.81 9.70
N PRO A 66 -7.97 22.47 8.41
CA PRO A 66 -8.47 21.27 7.74
C PRO A 66 -7.77 19.98 8.21
N ARG A 67 -8.53 18.87 8.22
CA ARG A 67 -8.05 17.54 8.64
C ARG A 67 -6.80 17.12 7.87
N LYS A 68 -5.87 16.47 8.57
CA LYS A 68 -4.63 15.96 7.98
C LYS A 68 -4.60 14.44 7.96
N TYR A 69 -3.92 13.90 6.95
CA TYR A 69 -3.84 12.48 6.68
C TYR A 69 -2.39 12.10 6.44
N TRP A 70 -1.95 11.01 7.06
CA TRP A 70 -0.64 10.42 6.82
C TRP A 70 -0.82 8.97 6.38
N LEU A 71 -0.21 8.59 5.26
CA LEU A 71 -0.21 7.22 4.77
C LEU A 71 1.19 6.64 4.97
N HIS A 72 1.35 5.84 6.03
CA HIS A 72 2.61 5.16 6.35
C HIS A 72 2.98 4.10 5.32
N GLY A 73 1.98 3.38 4.81
CA GLY A 73 2.21 2.31 3.87
C GLY A 73 0.98 1.47 3.56
N LEU A 74 1.16 0.52 2.65
CA LEU A 74 0.11 -0.34 2.14
C LEU A 74 0.50 -1.81 2.30
N ASN A 75 -0.33 -2.58 2.99
CA ASN A 75 -0.13 -4.01 3.19
C ASN A 75 -1.03 -4.83 2.25
N GLY A 76 -0.47 -5.16 1.08
CA GLY A 76 -1.17 -5.95 0.07
C GLY A 76 -2.36 -5.21 -0.57
N TYR A 77 -2.40 -3.88 -0.51
CA TYR A 77 -3.53 -3.11 -1.02
C TYR A 77 -3.78 -3.40 -2.52
N GLN A 78 -5.04 -3.68 -2.86
CA GLN A 78 -5.44 -3.95 -4.24
C GLN A 78 -6.00 -2.66 -4.85
N PHE A 79 -5.25 -2.08 -5.79
CA PHE A 79 -5.70 -0.90 -6.50
C PHE A 79 -6.71 -1.29 -7.58
N LYS A 80 -7.91 -0.73 -7.47
CA LYS A 80 -8.93 -0.84 -8.53
C LYS A 80 -8.54 0.09 -9.67
N VAL A 81 -8.12 -0.48 -10.79
CA VAL A 81 -7.87 0.27 -12.02
C VAL A 81 -9.22 0.58 -12.66
N ARG A 82 -9.52 1.87 -12.85
CA ARG A 82 -10.72 2.34 -13.56
C ARG A 82 -10.24 3.28 -14.66
N GLY A 83 -10.28 2.81 -15.91
CA GLY A 83 -9.67 3.53 -17.04
C GLY A 83 -8.19 3.20 -17.16
N ARG A 84 -7.32 4.23 -17.14
CA ARG A 84 -5.86 4.06 -17.32
C ARG A 84 -5.24 3.23 -16.20
N THR A 85 -4.41 2.27 -16.59
CA THR A 85 -3.50 1.57 -15.68
C THR A 85 -2.30 2.45 -15.38
N PRO A 86 -2.05 2.84 -14.11
CA PRO A 86 -0.87 3.62 -13.76
C PRO A 86 0.40 2.79 -13.96
N GLU A 87 1.51 3.46 -14.26
CA GLU A 87 2.80 2.81 -14.47
C GLU A 87 3.41 2.40 -13.12
N TYR A 88 3.05 1.21 -12.63
CA TYR A 88 3.48 0.72 -11.31
C TYR A 88 5.00 0.56 -11.15
N GLY A 89 5.78 0.54 -12.24
CA GLY A 89 7.23 0.44 -12.18
C GLY A 89 7.92 1.67 -11.56
N SER A 90 7.33 2.85 -11.72
CA SER A 90 7.86 4.12 -11.18
C SER A 90 7.28 4.49 -9.80
N LEU A 91 6.26 3.76 -9.34
CA LEU A 91 5.59 4.00 -8.07
C LEU A 91 6.21 3.16 -6.95
N LEU A 92 6.25 3.70 -5.72
CA LEU A 92 6.62 2.92 -4.52
C LEU A 92 5.57 1.86 -4.16
N VAL A 93 4.37 1.99 -4.72
CA VAL A 93 3.25 1.09 -4.45
C VAL A 93 3.13 0.02 -5.52
N LYS A 94 3.01 -1.24 -5.09
CA LYS A 94 2.76 -2.37 -5.99
C LYS A 94 1.28 -2.74 -5.94
N ASN A 95 0.70 -3.10 -7.08
CA ASN A 95 -0.65 -3.65 -7.09
C ASN A 95 -0.64 -5.10 -6.63
N CYS A 96 -1.14 -5.36 -5.43
CA CYS A 96 -1.28 -6.72 -4.94
C CYS A 96 -2.62 -7.31 -5.40
N SER A 97 -2.55 -8.24 -6.35
CA SER A 97 -3.70 -9.07 -6.71
C SER A 97 -3.97 -10.10 -5.61
N ARG A 98 -5.23 -10.52 -5.43
CA ARG A 98 -5.59 -11.60 -4.50
C ARG A 98 -4.77 -12.87 -4.76
N LYS A 99 -4.56 -13.22 -6.03
CA LYS A 99 -3.72 -14.36 -6.44
C LYS A 99 -2.27 -14.20 -5.98
N SER A 100 -1.69 -13.00 -6.11
CA SER A 100 -0.31 -12.75 -5.65
C SER A 100 -0.17 -12.83 -4.12
N ALA A 101 -1.17 -12.38 -3.37
CA ALA A 101 -1.18 -12.49 -1.91
C ALA A 101 -1.38 -13.94 -1.43
N GLU A 102 -2.21 -14.72 -2.12
CA GLU A 102 -2.40 -16.15 -1.85
C GLU A 102 -1.13 -16.95 -2.15
N LEU A 103 -0.45 -16.67 -3.27
CA LEU A 103 0.85 -17.26 -3.62
C LEU A 103 1.93 -16.95 -2.57
N ALA A 104 2.08 -15.68 -2.18
CA ALA A 104 3.06 -15.30 -1.15
C ALA A 104 2.80 -16.00 0.21
N ARG A 105 1.52 -16.16 0.58
CA ARG A 105 1.15 -16.92 1.79
C ARG A 105 1.46 -18.40 1.67
N GLN A 106 1.24 -19.01 0.50
CA GLN A 106 1.59 -20.40 0.25
C GLN A 106 3.11 -20.62 0.32
N GLU A 107 3.90 -19.74 -0.29
CA GLU A 107 5.37 -19.78 -0.23
C GLU A 107 5.87 -19.63 1.21
N GLN A 108 5.32 -18.68 1.97
CA GLN A 108 5.68 -18.50 3.38
C GLN A 108 5.38 -19.76 4.21
N ARG A 109 4.22 -20.40 4.02
CA ARG A 109 3.89 -21.67 4.69
C ARG A 109 4.87 -22.78 4.33
N LYS A 110 5.20 -22.92 3.05
CA LYS A 110 6.20 -23.91 2.58
C LYS A 110 7.58 -23.69 3.21
N LEU A 111 8.00 -22.43 3.34
CA LEU A 111 9.27 -22.08 3.98
C LEU A 111 9.27 -22.43 5.47
N VAL A 112 8.20 -22.10 6.19
CA VAL A 112 8.05 -22.45 7.62
C VAL A 112 8.04 -23.97 7.80
N ASP A 113 7.34 -24.71 6.96
CA ASP A 113 7.33 -26.18 7.00
C ASP A 113 8.71 -26.77 6.73
N MET A 114 9.47 -26.20 5.80
CA MET A 114 10.83 -26.63 5.50
C MET A 114 11.77 -26.35 6.69
N ALA A 115 11.68 -25.15 7.28
CA ALA A 115 12.46 -24.78 8.46
C ALA A 115 12.15 -25.71 9.65
N ASN A 116 10.88 -26.02 9.89
CA ASN A 116 10.46 -26.95 10.93
C ASN A 116 10.98 -28.37 10.69
N LYS A 117 10.96 -28.86 9.44
CA LYS A 117 11.55 -30.17 9.10
C LYS A 117 13.04 -30.22 9.37
N LEU A 118 13.78 -29.18 8.96
CA LEU A 118 15.22 -29.08 9.21
C LEU A 118 15.53 -29.03 10.71
N TRP A 119 14.79 -28.22 11.46
CA TRP A 119 14.92 -28.12 12.92
C TRP A 119 14.67 -29.47 13.60
N ASN A 120 13.55 -30.12 13.28
CA ASN A 120 13.21 -31.42 13.86
C ASN A 120 14.23 -32.51 13.51
N ALA A 121 14.77 -32.50 12.28
CA ALA A 121 15.83 -33.43 11.87
C ALA A 121 17.14 -33.18 12.65
N ALA A 122 17.51 -31.92 12.88
CA ALA A 122 18.69 -31.55 13.66
C ALA A 122 18.54 -31.94 15.14
N VAL A 123 17.37 -31.69 15.73
CA VAL A 123 17.06 -32.08 17.11
C VAL A 123 17.08 -33.61 17.26
N LYS A 124 16.48 -34.35 16.32
CA LYS A 124 16.49 -35.82 16.34
C LYS A 124 17.90 -36.40 16.22
N LYS A 125 18.78 -35.79 15.40
CA LYS A 125 20.20 -36.19 15.33
C LYS A 125 20.96 -35.92 16.65
N ARG A 126 20.66 -34.83 17.35
CA ARG A 126 21.25 -34.53 18.66
C ARG A 126 20.74 -35.43 19.78
N GLY A 127 19.45 -35.78 19.77
CA GLY A 127 18.84 -36.64 20.79
C GLY A 127 19.24 -38.13 20.72
N VAL A 128 19.88 -38.57 19.64
CA VAL A 128 20.40 -39.95 19.48
C VAL A 128 21.90 -40.03 19.85
N ALA A 129 22.54 -38.91 20.19
CA ALA A 129 23.96 -38.83 20.55
C ALA A 129 24.23 -38.81 22.07
N LEU A 130 23.24 -39.23 22.87
CA LEU A 130 23.36 -39.47 24.33
C LEU A 130 23.08 -40.94 24.63
#